data_AF-A0A9E1PE91-F1
#
_entry.id   AF-A0A9E1PE91-F1
#
_cell.length_a   1.000
_cell.length_b   1.000
_cell.length_c   1.000
_cell.angle_alpha   90.00
_cell.angle_beta   90.00
_cell.angle_gamma   90.00
#
_symmetry.space_group_name_H-M   'P 1'
#
loop_
_entity.id
_entity.type
_entity.pdbx_description
1 polymer ?
#
loop_
_entity_poly.entity_id
_entity_poly.type
_entity_poly.pdbx_seq_one_letter_code
_entity_poly.pdbx_strand_id
1 'polypeptide(L)'
;MRKIIFFFSIFLIFACEDKDDKVNPLVGQWNMTNFSSGTYMKVNKTQEIFMGETEGSIQAKTISNGIPTDTYNLTEVNIGSYDDGTFINVSEYGDNFYADYNIEDYIGSLDQYDQSNLYINSGNINGAYHGTNFDYSISTNSLKIFPDTLYRKLYINGNEVWDSTRYAIVEGAIEQMTTMVQAGQNFLMDSDMFGPMEFPDELTLILDDDGTGRIIEKMWGQTEEIEIKWEATDSTLSWIEECNDDECDSEVVDFTFEISSTGLSLSNYQDMCEFVDAMAGEGACDLMMNDEFGVEMGTLEGFWMEMNVSFSTMQASKKSVNKMHNKRSKLGNYSFINGYKPPKKFNR
;
A
#
# COMPACT_ATOMS: atom_id res chain seq x y z
N MET A 1 -62.91 -48.89 -9.93
CA MET A 1 -61.50 -49.13 -10.31
C MET A 1 -60.66 -49.12 -9.03
N ARG A 2 -59.80 -50.15 -8.87
CA ARG A 2 -58.61 -50.32 -7.97
C ARG A 2 -58.77 -50.01 -6.45
N LYS A 3 -58.87 -51.05 -5.60
CA LYS A 3 -57.81 -51.83 -4.85
C LYS A 3 -57.40 -51.15 -3.51
N ILE A 4 -57.97 -51.53 -2.35
CA ILE A 4 -57.50 -52.49 -1.28
C ILE A 4 -55.99 -52.26 -0.93
N ILE A 5 -55.47 -52.09 0.31
CA ILE A 5 -55.56 -52.84 1.58
C ILE A 5 -55.08 -51.96 2.77
N PHE A 6 -55.68 -52.17 3.95
CA PHE A 6 -55.24 -51.75 5.29
C PHE A 6 -54.37 -52.86 5.92
N PHE A 7 -53.25 -52.55 6.59
CA PHE A 7 -52.79 -53.36 7.75
C PHE A 7 -51.88 -52.56 8.70
N PHE A 8 -52.15 -52.76 9.99
CA PHE A 8 -51.45 -52.32 11.19
C PHE A 8 -50.07 -53.00 11.38
N SER A 9 -49.18 -52.35 12.14
CA SER A 9 -48.35 -52.90 13.25
C SER A 9 -46.87 -52.49 13.26
N ILE A 10 -46.58 -51.56 14.18
CA ILE A 10 -45.49 -51.45 15.16
C ILE A 10 -44.31 -52.47 15.09
N PHE A 11 -43.09 -51.90 15.20
CA PHE A 11 -41.87 -52.30 15.95
C PHE A 11 -40.55 -52.42 15.16
N LEU A 12 -39.52 -51.79 15.77
CA LEU A 12 -38.07 -52.06 15.76
C LEU A 12 -37.16 -51.25 14.81
N ILE A 13 -36.55 -50.22 15.39
CA ILE A 13 -35.09 -50.01 15.52
C ILE A 13 -34.25 -50.51 14.33
N PHE A 14 -33.84 -49.55 13.49
CA PHE A 14 -32.44 -49.33 13.12
C PHE A 14 -32.20 -47.86 13.52
N ALA A 15 -31.40 -47.45 14.51
CA ALA A 15 -30.01 -47.83 14.76
C ALA A 15 -29.21 -47.96 13.45
N CYS A 16 -29.06 -46.82 12.78
CA CYS A 16 -27.78 -46.23 12.40
C CYS A 16 -27.96 -44.74 12.76
N GLU A 17 -27.58 -44.19 13.92
CA GLU A 17 -26.26 -44.31 14.58
C GLU A 17 -25.16 -44.58 13.57
N ASP A 18 -24.98 -43.60 12.68
CA ASP A 18 -23.69 -43.19 12.13
C ASP A 18 -23.81 -41.66 11.90
N LYS A 19 -24.10 -40.92 12.98
CA LYS A 19 -23.44 -39.62 13.11
C LYS A 19 -22.03 -39.97 13.53
N ASP A 20 -21.19 -40.34 12.56
CA ASP A 20 -19.79 -40.01 12.74
C ASP A 20 -19.80 -38.50 12.90
N ASP A 21 -19.62 -38.02 14.14
CA ASP A 21 -19.27 -36.65 14.45
C ASP A 21 -17.95 -36.36 13.73
N LYS A 22 -18.06 -36.13 12.42
CA LYS A 22 -16.94 -35.76 11.56
C LYS A 22 -16.66 -34.32 11.86
N VAL A 23 -15.89 -34.13 12.93
CA VAL A 23 -15.23 -32.87 13.24
C VAL A 23 -14.52 -32.42 11.97
N ASN A 24 -14.80 -31.19 11.54
CA ASN A 24 -14.15 -30.60 10.37
C ASN A 24 -12.62 -30.65 10.60
N PRO A 25 -11.81 -31.12 9.64
CA PRO A 25 -10.36 -31.25 9.84
C PRO A 25 -9.66 -29.94 10.23
N LEU A 26 -10.27 -28.79 9.95
CA LEU A 26 -9.81 -27.47 10.36
C LEU A 26 -9.97 -27.19 11.86
N VAL A 27 -10.90 -27.88 12.55
CA VAL A 27 -11.14 -27.67 13.99
C VAL A 27 -9.90 -28.05 14.79
N GLY A 28 -9.50 -27.14 15.68
CA GLY A 28 -8.33 -27.28 16.54
C GLY A 28 -7.49 -26.00 16.59
N GLN A 29 -6.32 -26.14 17.21
CA GLN A 29 -5.34 -25.06 17.34
C GLN A 29 -4.21 -25.22 16.32
N TRP A 30 -3.95 -24.15 15.60
CA TRP A 30 -2.95 -24.01 14.55
C TRP A 30 -1.99 -22.88 14.91
N ASN A 31 -0.69 -23.19 14.97
CA ASN A 31 0.33 -22.19 15.27
C ASN A 31 1.13 -21.91 14.01
N MET A 32 1.30 -20.62 13.68
CA MET A 32 2.04 -20.18 12.51
C MET A 32 3.49 -20.68 12.58
N THR A 33 3.96 -21.18 11.45
CA THR A 33 5.34 -21.66 11.28
C THR A 33 6.08 -20.88 10.21
N ASN A 34 5.36 -20.33 9.23
CA ASN A 34 5.94 -19.52 8.18
C ASN A 34 4.91 -18.55 7.62
N PHE A 35 5.41 -17.45 7.08
CA PHE A 35 4.63 -16.38 6.49
C PHE A 35 5.35 -15.82 5.25
N SER A 36 4.59 -15.45 4.23
CA SER A 36 5.10 -14.67 3.10
C SER A 36 3.99 -13.84 2.48
N SER A 37 4.29 -12.59 2.13
CA SER A 37 3.44 -11.74 1.31
C SER A 37 4.24 -11.03 0.25
N GLY A 38 3.52 -10.45 -0.71
CA GLY A 38 4.10 -9.55 -1.68
C GLY A 38 3.04 -8.80 -2.46
N THR A 39 3.42 -7.62 -2.93
CA THR A 39 2.69 -6.88 -3.95
C THR A 39 3.34 -7.17 -5.29
N TYR A 40 2.53 -7.57 -6.25
CA TYR A 40 3.01 -8.05 -7.54
C TYR A 40 2.37 -7.26 -8.68
N MET A 41 3.15 -7.11 -9.73
CA MET A 41 2.70 -6.58 -10.99
C MET A 41 3.10 -7.50 -12.14
N LYS A 42 2.32 -7.46 -13.22
CA LYS A 42 2.66 -8.06 -14.49
C LYS A 42 2.33 -7.12 -15.63
N VAL A 43 3.22 -7.05 -16.62
CA VAL A 43 3.07 -6.21 -17.80
C VAL A 43 3.19 -7.04 -19.08
N ASN A 44 2.51 -6.64 -20.15
CA ASN A 44 2.56 -7.32 -21.45
C ASN A 44 3.75 -6.86 -22.32
N LYS A 45 4.47 -5.82 -21.88
CA LYS A 45 5.60 -5.20 -22.57
C LYS A 45 6.76 -4.99 -21.61
N THR A 46 7.96 -5.38 -22.03
CA THR A 46 9.19 -5.11 -21.26
C THR A 46 9.42 -3.61 -21.23
N GLN A 47 9.57 -3.05 -20.04
CA GLN A 47 9.66 -1.62 -19.81
C GLN A 47 10.45 -1.30 -18.55
N GLU A 48 10.86 -0.05 -18.43
CA GLU A 48 11.45 0.52 -17.23
C GLU A 48 10.34 1.14 -16.39
N ILE A 49 10.37 0.90 -15.09
CA ILE A 49 9.45 1.50 -14.11
C ILE A 49 10.26 2.22 -13.03
N PHE A 50 9.62 3.15 -12.34
CA PHE A 50 10.17 3.86 -11.18
C PHE A 50 9.74 3.15 -9.91
N MET A 51 10.63 3.06 -8.92
CA MET A 51 10.35 2.39 -7.63
C MET A 51 10.56 3.34 -6.43
N GLY A 52 10.57 4.66 -6.68
CA GLY A 52 10.79 5.68 -5.65
C GLY A 52 12.27 5.96 -5.32
N GLU A 53 13.20 5.17 -5.84
CA GLU A 53 14.64 5.42 -5.67
C GLU A 53 15.14 6.53 -6.60
N THR A 54 16.02 7.39 -6.08
CA THR A 54 16.65 8.47 -6.85
C THR A 54 18.16 8.50 -6.62
N GLU A 55 18.92 8.80 -7.67
CA GLU A 55 20.35 9.10 -7.59
C GLU A 55 20.58 10.62 -7.72
N GLY A 56 21.55 11.13 -6.95
CA GLY A 56 21.90 12.56 -6.95
C GLY A 56 21.12 13.38 -5.92
N SER A 57 21.25 14.70 -6.03
CA SER A 57 20.57 15.68 -5.16
C SER A 57 20.62 17.07 -5.80
N ILE A 58 19.64 17.91 -5.48
CA ILE A 58 19.77 19.36 -5.64
C ILE A 58 20.35 19.92 -4.35
N GLN A 59 21.50 20.59 -4.43
CA GLN A 59 22.15 21.16 -3.27
C GLN A 59 21.74 22.62 -3.09
N ALA A 60 21.25 22.95 -1.90
CA ALA A 60 21.02 24.33 -1.49
C ALA A 60 22.12 24.76 -0.51
N LYS A 61 22.96 25.71 -0.92
CA LYS A 61 24.11 26.19 -0.15
C LYS A 61 23.90 27.63 0.29
N THR A 62 23.86 27.86 1.60
CA THR A 62 23.75 29.20 2.17
C THR A 62 25.12 29.85 2.34
N ILE A 63 25.18 31.17 2.12
CA ILE A 63 26.42 31.94 2.12
C ILE A 63 26.19 33.26 2.86
N SER A 64 27.14 33.61 3.74
CA SER A 64 27.16 34.87 4.49
C SER A 64 28.50 35.56 4.28
N ASN A 65 28.48 36.78 3.72
CA ASN A 65 29.67 37.55 3.36
C ASN A 65 30.69 36.77 2.51
N GLY A 66 30.18 35.95 1.57
CA GLY A 66 31.00 35.11 0.69
C GLY A 66 31.54 33.83 1.35
N ILE A 67 31.20 33.56 2.61
CA ILE A 67 31.58 32.34 3.32
C ILE A 67 30.40 31.37 3.35
N PRO A 68 30.54 30.14 2.83
CA PRO A 68 29.53 29.10 3.00
C PRO A 68 29.19 28.84 4.46
N THR A 69 27.91 28.78 4.79
CA THR A 69 27.41 28.53 6.14
C THR A 69 26.88 27.11 6.29
N ASP A 70 25.93 26.72 5.44
CA ASP A 70 25.28 25.39 5.50
C ASP A 70 24.98 24.88 4.09
N THR A 71 24.84 23.56 3.96
CA THR A 71 24.43 22.85 2.73
C THR A 71 23.32 21.87 3.05
N TYR A 72 22.27 21.87 2.24
CA TYR A 72 21.12 20.95 2.29
C TYR A 72 21.08 20.13 1.00
N ASN A 73 20.78 18.84 1.09
CA ASN A 73 20.71 17.94 -0.07
C ASN A 73 19.25 17.56 -0.28
N LEU A 74 18.59 18.30 -1.16
CA LEU A 74 17.19 18.10 -1.49
C LEU A 74 17.08 16.89 -2.42
N THR A 75 16.21 15.94 -2.08
CA THR A 75 16.07 14.65 -2.79
C THR A 75 14.62 14.31 -3.13
N GLU A 76 13.65 14.90 -2.44
CA GLU A 76 12.24 14.74 -2.79
C GLU A 76 11.88 15.72 -3.90
N VAL A 77 11.28 15.23 -4.98
CA VAL A 77 10.98 16.03 -6.18
C VAL A 77 9.49 15.93 -6.50
N ASN A 78 8.85 17.07 -6.68
CA ASN A 78 7.50 17.17 -7.22
C ASN A 78 7.49 18.18 -8.37
N ILE A 79 7.00 17.76 -9.54
CA ILE A 79 6.91 18.60 -10.73
C ILE A 79 5.46 18.57 -11.23
N GLY A 80 4.82 19.74 -11.21
CA GLY A 80 3.51 19.95 -11.81
C GLY A 80 3.64 20.74 -13.10
N SER A 81 3.12 20.23 -14.21
CA SER A 81 3.01 20.98 -15.47
C SER A 81 1.54 21.20 -15.81
N TYR A 82 1.13 22.45 -15.93
CA TYR A 82 -0.24 22.87 -16.23
C TYR A 82 -0.26 23.84 -17.41
N ASP A 83 -1.46 24.18 -17.89
CA ASP A 83 -1.63 25.16 -18.97
C ASP A 83 -1.00 26.52 -18.65
N ASP A 84 -0.91 26.88 -17.37
CA ASP A 84 -0.38 28.17 -16.90
C ASP A 84 1.15 28.19 -16.74
N GLY A 85 1.81 27.02 -16.69
CA GLY A 85 3.25 26.93 -16.43
C GLY A 85 3.74 25.62 -15.84
N THR A 86 5.04 25.59 -15.52
CA THR A 86 5.74 24.50 -14.84
C THR A 86 6.08 24.91 -13.41
N PHE A 87 5.75 24.05 -12.45
CA PHE A 87 5.96 24.27 -11.04
C PHE A 87 6.81 23.14 -10.49
N ILE A 88 7.98 23.48 -9.95
CA ILE A 88 8.95 22.51 -9.45
C ILE A 88 9.13 22.76 -7.96
N ASN A 89 8.96 21.73 -7.16
CA ASN A 89 9.30 21.71 -5.76
C ASN A 89 10.35 20.63 -5.51
N VAL A 90 11.43 21.00 -4.82
CA VAL A 90 12.46 20.06 -4.37
C VAL A 90 12.69 20.28 -2.89
N SER A 91 12.57 19.22 -2.09
CA SER A 91 12.61 19.33 -0.63
C SER A 91 13.51 18.29 0.04
N GLU A 92 13.87 18.62 1.28
CA GLU A 92 14.47 17.73 2.27
C GLU A 92 13.75 17.93 3.60
N TYR A 93 13.24 16.85 4.17
CA TYR A 93 12.66 16.83 5.51
C TYR A 93 13.54 15.99 6.43
N GLY A 94 13.95 16.57 7.55
CA GLY A 94 14.57 15.84 8.64
C GLY A 94 13.85 16.10 9.96
N ASP A 95 14.16 15.32 11.00
CA ASP A 95 13.47 15.38 12.29
C ASP A 95 13.35 16.78 12.91
N ASN A 96 14.27 17.70 12.58
CA ASN A 96 14.33 19.06 13.14
C ASN A 96 14.66 20.14 12.11
N PHE A 97 14.52 19.85 10.82
CA PHE A 97 14.68 20.85 9.77
C PHE A 97 13.84 20.52 8.54
N TYR A 98 13.49 21.54 7.78
CA TYR A 98 13.06 21.37 6.40
C TYR A 98 13.78 22.41 5.53
N ALA A 99 14.13 22.00 4.32
CA ALA A 99 14.60 22.89 3.27
C ALA A 99 13.76 22.62 2.01
N ASP A 100 13.28 23.68 1.39
CA ASP A 100 12.26 23.62 0.35
C ASP A 100 12.57 24.66 -0.73
N TYR A 101 12.88 24.18 -1.93
CA TYR A 101 13.19 25.00 -3.10
C TYR A 101 12.05 24.89 -4.12
N ASN A 102 11.52 26.03 -4.53
CA ASN A 102 10.44 26.12 -5.51
C ASN A 102 10.85 26.93 -6.72
N ILE A 103 10.41 26.51 -7.90
CA ILE A 103 10.36 27.31 -9.13
C ILE A 103 8.91 27.41 -9.55
N GLU A 104 8.46 28.63 -9.80
CA GLU A 104 7.23 28.94 -10.52
C GLU A 104 7.63 29.53 -11.87
N ASP A 105 7.46 28.76 -12.95
CA ASP A 105 7.81 29.12 -14.32
C ASP A 105 6.54 29.21 -15.16
N TYR A 106 5.99 30.41 -15.27
CA TYR A 106 4.73 30.65 -15.96
C TYR A 106 4.93 30.81 -17.47
N ILE A 107 3.83 30.74 -18.23
CA ILE A 107 3.87 30.90 -19.69
C ILE A 107 2.99 32.07 -20.16
N GLY A 108 3.50 32.84 -21.11
CA GLY A 108 2.76 33.86 -21.86
C GLY A 108 2.55 35.16 -21.08
N SER A 109 1.30 35.47 -20.73
CA SER A 109 1.00 36.74 -20.02
C SER A 109 1.38 36.72 -18.54
N LEU A 110 1.78 35.57 -18.03
CA LEU A 110 2.08 35.35 -16.62
C LEU A 110 3.59 35.33 -16.32
N ASP A 111 4.49 35.34 -17.32
CA ASP A 111 5.96 35.36 -17.18
C ASP A 111 6.49 36.42 -16.18
N GLN A 112 5.73 37.51 -15.98
CA GLN A 112 6.08 38.53 -14.98
C GLN A 112 6.02 38.04 -13.52
N TYR A 113 5.45 36.86 -13.28
CA TYR A 113 5.34 36.22 -11.98
C TYR A 113 6.38 35.12 -11.78
N ASP A 114 7.27 34.89 -12.75
CA ASP A 114 8.33 33.89 -12.66
C ASP A 114 9.23 34.16 -11.45
N GLN A 115 9.40 33.14 -10.62
CA GLN A 115 10.21 33.25 -9.42
C GLN A 115 10.76 31.91 -8.98
N SER A 116 11.88 31.98 -8.27
CA SER A 116 12.40 30.87 -7.48
C SER A 116 12.49 31.27 -6.01
N ASN A 117 12.23 30.31 -5.12
CA ASN A 117 12.21 30.56 -3.69
C ASN A 117 12.86 29.41 -2.94
N LEU A 118 13.71 29.72 -1.97
CA LEU A 118 14.26 28.73 -1.04
C LEU A 118 13.84 29.10 0.38
N TYR A 119 13.13 28.18 1.02
CA TYR A 119 12.74 28.26 2.43
C TYR A 119 13.56 27.25 3.22
N ILE A 120 14.21 27.71 4.27
CA ILE A 120 14.93 26.87 5.22
C ILE A 120 14.39 27.17 6.61
N ASN A 121 13.93 26.12 7.28
CA ASN A 121 13.63 26.14 8.70
C ASN A 121 14.47 25.07 9.38
N SER A 122 15.34 25.50 10.29
CA SER A 122 16.13 24.64 11.15
C SER A 122 16.27 25.30 12.51
N GLY A 123 16.66 24.53 13.53
CA GLY A 123 16.93 25.08 14.86
C GLY A 123 17.94 26.24 14.88
N ASN A 124 18.76 26.40 13.84
CA ASN A 124 19.78 27.43 13.73
C ASN A 124 19.43 28.57 12.75
N ILE A 125 18.56 28.34 11.77
CA ILE A 125 18.27 29.28 10.67
C ILE A 125 16.80 29.20 10.26
N ASN A 126 16.12 30.35 10.27
CA ASN A 126 14.90 30.59 9.51
C ASN A 126 15.21 31.59 8.40
N GLY A 127 15.29 31.11 7.16
CA GLY A 127 15.69 31.89 5.99
C GLY A 127 14.70 31.73 4.84
N ALA A 128 14.22 32.85 4.32
CA ALA A 128 13.53 32.93 3.05
C ALA A 128 14.42 33.67 2.05
N TYR A 129 14.75 32.99 0.95
CA TYR A 129 15.58 33.50 -0.14
C TYR A 129 14.75 33.49 -1.41
N HIS A 130 14.91 34.52 -2.22
CA HIS A 130 14.11 34.73 -3.42
C HIS A 130 15.04 35.01 -4.62
N GLY A 131 14.72 34.42 -5.76
CA GLY A 131 15.40 34.54 -7.04
C GLY A 131 14.40 34.82 -8.16
N THR A 132 14.90 35.35 -9.27
CA THR A 132 14.12 35.65 -10.49
C THR A 132 14.83 35.20 -11.77
N ASN A 133 16.00 34.58 -11.63
CA ASN A 133 16.86 34.17 -12.76
C ASN A 133 17.22 32.70 -12.61
N PHE A 134 16.20 31.84 -12.53
CA PHE A 134 16.38 30.40 -12.50
C PHE A 134 16.56 29.85 -13.93
N ASP A 135 17.20 28.69 -14.03
CA ASP A 135 17.30 27.91 -15.25
C ASP A 135 17.34 26.44 -14.88
N TYR A 136 16.65 25.60 -15.65
CA TYR A 136 16.52 24.18 -15.36
C TYR A 136 16.30 23.36 -16.64
N SER A 137 16.57 22.06 -16.55
CA SER A 137 16.19 21.11 -17.60
C SER A 137 15.47 19.91 -16.99
N ILE A 138 14.30 19.59 -17.54
CA ILE A 138 13.55 18.38 -17.22
C ILE A 138 13.70 17.39 -18.38
N SER A 139 13.93 16.12 -18.05
CA SER A 139 13.76 15.00 -18.96
C SER A 139 12.78 13.99 -18.36
N THR A 140 12.57 12.85 -19.02
CA THR A 140 11.60 11.83 -18.59
C THR A 140 11.81 11.37 -17.14
N ASN A 141 13.06 11.22 -16.70
CA ASN A 141 13.41 10.66 -15.39
C ASN A 141 14.37 11.55 -14.58
N SER A 142 14.69 12.76 -15.04
CA SER A 142 15.65 13.60 -14.34
C SER A 142 15.30 15.08 -14.35
N LEU A 143 15.67 15.72 -13.25
CA LEU A 143 15.63 17.16 -13.05
C LEU A 143 17.06 17.66 -12.85
N LYS A 144 17.42 18.73 -13.56
CA LYS A 144 18.66 19.46 -13.31
C LYS A 144 18.36 20.93 -13.10
N ILE A 145 18.86 21.47 -12.00
CA ILE A 145 18.83 22.89 -11.69
C ILE A 145 20.22 23.46 -11.98
N PHE A 146 20.29 24.43 -12.89
CA PHE A 146 21.51 25.21 -13.10
C PHE A 146 21.69 26.20 -11.94
N PRO A 147 22.91 26.70 -11.68
CA PRO A 147 23.17 27.57 -10.54
C PRO A 147 22.21 28.76 -10.45
N ASP A 148 21.26 28.68 -9.51
CA ASP A 148 20.35 29.77 -9.18
C ASP A 148 20.83 30.46 -7.90
N THR A 149 20.92 31.79 -7.94
CA THR A 149 21.37 32.60 -6.81
C THR A 149 20.18 33.35 -6.22
N LEU A 150 19.81 32.99 -4.99
CA LEU A 150 18.66 33.55 -4.28
C LEU A 150 19.13 34.46 -3.15
N TYR A 151 18.52 35.63 -3.05
CA TYR A 151 18.90 36.63 -2.04
C TYR A 151 17.86 36.71 -0.93
N ARG A 152 18.33 36.98 0.29
CA ARG A 152 17.43 37.19 1.41
C ARG A 152 16.70 38.51 1.25
N LYS A 153 15.38 38.49 1.43
CA LYS A 153 14.51 39.66 1.40
C LYS A 153 14.17 40.10 2.83
N LEU A 154 14.43 41.37 3.14
CA LEU A 154 14.20 41.97 4.45
C LEU A 154 13.18 43.10 4.34
N TYR A 155 12.38 43.29 5.40
CA TYR A 155 11.51 44.45 5.53
C TYR A 155 12.10 45.41 6.55
N ILE A 156 12.63 46.55 6.09
CA ILE A 156 13.27 47.56 6.92
C ILE A 156 12.55 48.90 6.70
N ASN A 157 11.99 49.47 7.77
CA ASN A 157 11.28 50.76 7.74
C ASN A 157 10.16 50.84 6.68
N GLY A 158 9.43 49.75 6.49
CA GLY A 158 8.33 49.67 5.52
C GLY A 158 8.76 49.49 4.06
N ASN A 159 10.07 49.36 3.79
CA ASN A 159 10.59 49.06 2.46
C ASN A 159 11.17 47.66 2.41
N GLU A 160 11.04 47.07 1.23
CA GLU A 160 11.72 45.82 0.88
C GLU A 160 13.19 46.10 0.56
N VAL A 161 14.09 45.33 1.16
CA VAL A 161 15.53 45.43 0.99
C VAL A 161 16.09 44.05 0.70
N TRP A 162 16.81 43.95 -0.42
CA TRP A 162 17.57 42.75 -0.79
C TRP A 162 18.92 42.75 -0.08
N ASP A 163 19.16 41.74 0.76
CA ASP A 163 20.41 41.55 1.47
C ASP A 163 21.38 40.73 0.61
N SER A 164 22.23 41.42 -0.16
CA SER A 164 23.25 40.78 -0.98
C SER A 164 24.39 40.15 -0.18
N THR A 165 24.46 40.38 1.14
CA THR A 165 25.47 39.77 2.00
C THR A 165 25.09 38.37 2.46
N ARG A 166 23.81 38.01 2.36
CA ARG A 166 23.28 36.69 2.70
C ARG A 166 22.44 36.13 1.56
N TYR A 167 22.94 35.10 0.93
CA TYR A 167 22.32 34.50 -0.25
C TYR A 167 22.48 32.98 -0.22
N ALA A 168 21.71 32.30 -1.05
CA ALA A 168 21.83 30.88 -1.31
C ALA A 168 22.17 30.65 -2.78
N ILE A 169 22.91 29.58 -3.05
CA ILE A 169 23.08 29.02 -4.39
C ILE A 169 22.41 27.65 -4.40
N VAL A 170 21.50 27.43 -5.34
CA VAL A 170 20.82 26.14 -5.54
C VAL A 170 21.23 25.59 -6.90
N GLU A 171 21.79 24.38 -6.90
CA GLU A 171 22.19 23.69 -8.12
C GLU A 171 22.26 22.18 -7.91
N GLY A 172 22.12 21.40 -8.99
CA GLY A 172 22.34 19.96 -8.92
C GLY A 172 21.54 19.20 -9.96
N ALA A 173 21.54 17.88 -9.83
CA ALA A 173 20.70 17.01 -10.62
C ALA A 173 20.22 15.83 -9.77
N ILE A 174 18.99 15.41 -10.03
CA ILE A 174 18.36 14.21 -9.49
C ILE A 174 17.86 13.38 -10.67
N GLU A 175 18.12 12.09 -10.62
CA GLU A 175 17.64 11.12 -11.60
C GLU A 175 16.89 10.00 -10.87
N GLN A 176 15.67 9.71 -11.28
CA GLN A 176 14.92 8.56 -10.81
C GLN A 176 15.56 7.29 -11.33
N MET A 177 15.86 6.38 -10.41
CA MET A 177 16.37 5.07 -10.75
C MET A 177 15.24 4.20 -11.29
N THR A 178 15.53 3.52 -12.40
CA THR A 178 14.56 2.64 -13.03
C THR A 178 14.88 1.18 -12.77
N THR A 179 13.83 0.38 -12.70
CA THR A 179 13.91 -1.07 -12.67
C THR A 179 13.29 -1.64 -13.94
N MET A 180 14.01 -2.56 -14.60
CA MET A 180 13.49 -3.20 -15.80
C MET A 180 12.56 -4.37 -15.46
N VAL A 181 11.31 -4.26 -15.88
CA VAL A 181 10.30 -5.31 -15.76
C VAL A 181 10.16 -6.04 -17.09
N GLN A 182 10.18 -7.37 -17.06
CA GLN A 182 10.06 -8.21 -18.25
C GLN A 182 8.60 -8.53 -18.57
N ALA A 183 8.23 -8.44 -19.85
CA ALA A 183 6.92 -8.84 -20.32
C ALA A 183 6.55 -10.26 -19.90
N GLY A 184 5.32 -10.43 -19.40
CA GLY A 184 4.76 -11.73 -19.07
C GLY A 184 5.32 -12.37 -17.79
N GLN A 185 6.19 -11.70 -17.04
CA GLN A 185 6.74 -12.19 -15.78
C GLN A 185 6.10 -11.48 -14.59
N ASN A 186 5.86 -12.22 -13.51
CA ASN A 186 5.44 -11.63 -12.24
C ASN A 186 6.65 -10.87 -11.67
N PHE A 187 6.45 -9.60 -11.38
CA PHE A 187 7.43 -8.73 -10.76
C PHE A 187 7.00 -8.45 -9.32
N LEU A 188 7.84 -8.79 -8.35
CA LEU A 188 7.64 -8.43 -6.94
C LEU A 188 8.04 -6.97 -6.79
N MET A 189 7.10 -6.14 -6.34
CA MET A 189 7.32 -4.72 -6.10
C MET A 189 7.89 -4.51 -4.71
N ASP A 190 8.97 -3.74 -4.61
CA ASP A 190 9.60 -3.33 -3.34
C ASP A 190 8.82 -2.23 -2.59
N SER A 191 7.56 -1.94 -2.97
CA SER A 191 6.93 -0.69 -2.57
C SER A 191 6.33 -0.73 -1.15
N ASP A 192 6.85 0.15 -0.30
CA ASP A 192 6.18 0.74 0.88
C ASP A 192 4.93 1.57 0.53
N MET A 193 4.42 1.54 -0.72
CA MET A 193 3.28 2.35 -1.18
C MET A 193 1.99 2.06 -0.39
N PHE A 194 1.85 0.87 0.19
CA PHE A 194 0.76 0.51 1.11
C PHE A 194 1.20 0.47 2.58
N GLY A 195 2.38 1.04 2.88
CA GLY A 195 3.11 0.85 4.13
C GLY A 195 3.86 -0.48 4.17
N PRO A 196 4.79 -0.67 5.15
CA PRO A 196 5.30 -1.99 5.45
C PRO A 196 4.09 -2.86 5.79
N MET A 197 3.92 -3.97 5.07
CA MET A 197 2.90 -4.94 5.42
C MET A 197 3.37 -5.63 6.70
N GLU A 198 2.96 -5.08 7.83
CA GLU A 198 3.36 -5.55 9.15
C GLU A 198 2.56 -6.79 9.50
N PHE A 199 3.27 -7.85 9.86
CA PHE A 199 2.67 -9.11 10.27
C PHE A 199 3.04 -9.43 11.71
N PRO A 200 2.15 -10.15 12.42
CA PRO A 200 2.46 -10.56 13.77
C PRO A 200 3.66 -11.51 13.78
N ASP A 201 4.52 -11.33 14.78
CA ASP A 201 5.67 -12.20 15.06
C ASP A 201 5.23 -13.64 15.35
N GLU A 202 4.07 -13.77 16.00
CA GLU A 202 3.45 -15.04 16.36
C GLU A 202 1.94 -14.95 16.08
N LEU A 203 1.39 -15.99 15.46
CA LEU A 203 -0.03 -16.08 15.15
C LEU A 203 -0.53 -17.49 15.51
N THR A 204 -1.61 -17.55 16.30
CA THR A 204 -2.31 -18.78 16.64
C THR A 204 -3.77 -18.66 16.21
N LEU A 205 -4.21 -19.59 15.38
CA LEU A 205 -5.60 -19.72 14.95
C LEU A 205 -6.26 -20.89 15.70
N ILE A 206 -7.38 -20.62 16.36
CA ILE A 206 -8.19 -21.61 17.07
C ILE A 206 -9.55 -21.65 16.39
N LEU A 207 -9.94 -22.82 15.88
CA LEU A 207 -11.24 -23.02 15.23
C LEU A 207 -12.04 -24.05 16.02
N ASP A 208 -13.17 -23.63 16.59
CA ASP A 208 -14.08 -24.47 17.36
C ASP A 208 -15.13 -25.13 16.45
N ASP A 209 -15.69 -26.26 16.89
CA ASP A 209 -16.58 -27.11 16.07
C ASP A 209 -17.98 -26.51 15.85
N ASP A 210 -18.33 -25.47 16.59
CA ASP A 210 -19.60 -24.74 16.51
C ASP A 210 -19.57 -23.55 15.53
N GLY A 211 -18.45 -23.35 14.82
CA GLY A 211 -18.25 -22.26 13.86
C GLY A 211 -17.78 -20.96 14.50
N THR A 212 -17.45 -20.97 15.80
CA THR A 212 -16.71 -19.89 16.46
C THR A 212 -15.21 -20.20 16.46
N GLY A 213 -14.39 -19.20 16.74
CA GLY A 213 -12.95 -19.35 16.80
C GLY A 213 -12.28 -18.09 17.32
N ARG A 214 -10.96 -18.13 17.39
CA ARG A 214 -10.14 -17.01 17.86
C ARG A 214 -8.82 -16.92 17.12
N ILE A 215 -8.38 -15.70 16.92
CA ILE A 215 -7.04 -15.36 16.43
C ILE A 215 -6.29 -14.75 17.60
N ILE A 216 -5.13 -15.31 17.93
CA ILE A 216 -4.22 -14.74 18.93
C ILE A 216 -2.98 -14.31 18.18
N GLU A 217 -2.71 -13.03 18.16
CA GLU A 217 -1.58 -12.45 17.45
C GLU A 217 -0.67 -11.69 18.39
N LYS A 218 0.62 -11.67 18.05
CA LYS A 218 1.63 -10.92 18.78
C LYS A 218 2.37 -10.01 17.83
N MET A 219 2.25 -8.71 18.02
CA MET A 219 2.92 -7.70 17.21
C MET A 219 3.54 -6.64 18.14
N TRP A 220 4.78 -6.23 17.85
CA TRP A 220 5.52 -5.23 18.65
C TRP A 220 5.59 -5.53 20.15
N GLY A 221 5.60 -6.81 20.51
CA GLY A 221 5.62 -7.26 21.91
C GLY A 221 4.29 -7.14 22.65
N GLN A 222 3.21 -6.73 21.97
CA GLN A 222 1.84 -6.78 22.48
C GLN A 222 1.14 -8.03 21.97
N THR A 223 0.16 -8.54 22.73
CA THR A 223 -0.65 -9.69 22.33
C THR A 223 -2.11 -9.26 22.29
N GLU A 224 -2.76 -9.56 21.18
CA GLU A 224 -4.17 -9.30 20.94
C GLU A 224 -4.90 -10.63 20.67
N GLU A 225 -6.14 -10.73 21.15
CA GLU A 225 -7.02 -11.87 20.95
C GLU A 225 -8.32 -11.37 20.32
N ILE A 226 -8.63 -11.89 19.14
CA ILE A 226 -9.75 -11.49 18.30
C ILE A 226 -10.70 -12.68 18.19
N GLU A 227 -11.95 -12.50 18.59
CA GLU A 227 -13.01 -13.50 18.41
C GLU A 227 -13.48 -13.50 16.94
N ILE A 228 -13.70 -14.68 16.37
CA ILE A 228 -14.13 -14.82 14.97
C ILE A 228 -15.30 -15.81 14.83
N LYS A 229 -16.14 -15.59 13.82
CA LYS A 229 -16.96 -16.66 13.23
C LYS A 229 -16.31 -17.15 11.97
N TRP A 230 -16.36 -18.45 11.75
CA TRP A 230 -15.77 -19.04 10.57
C TRP A 230 -16.69 -20.07 9.92
N GLU A 231 -16.52 -20.21 8.61
CA GLU A 231 -17.10 -21.27 7.83
C GLU A 231 -16.09 -21.78 6.81
N ALA A 232 -16.26 -23.02 6.36
CA ALA A 232 -15.38 -23.57 5.33
C ALA A 232 -16.16 -24.38 4.31
N THR A 233 -15.69 -24.29 3.08
CA THR A 233 -16.06 -25.16 1.96
C THR A 233 -14.95 -26.19 1.73
N ASP A 234 -14.98 -26.88 0.58
CA ASP A 234 -13.94 -27.86 0.22
C ASP A 234 -12.58 -27.21 -0.09
N SER A 235 -12.54 -25.91 -0.39
CA SER A 235 -11.33 -25.21 -0.81
C SER A 235 -11.14 -23.83 -0.18
N THR A 236 -12.15 -23.32 0.52
CA THR A 236 -12.15 -21.95 1.06
C THR A 236 -12.47 -21.98 2.54
N LEU A 237 -11.66 -21.29 3.34
CA LEU A 237 -11.90 -20.97 4.74
C LEU A 237 -12.25 -19.48 4.78
N SER A 238 -13.40 -19.16 5.34
CA SER A 238 -13.89 -17.80 5.49
C SER A 238 -13.99 -17.48 6.97
N TRP A 239 -13.59 -16.29 7.39
CA TRP A 239 -13.89 -15.81 8.74
C TRP A 239 -14.27 -14.34 8.76
N ILE A 240 -14.96 -13.95 9.83
CA ILE A 240 -15.34 -12.57 10.13
C ILE A 240 -15.11 -12.31 11.61
N GLU A 241 -14.55 -11.15 11.92
CA GLU A 241 -14.30 -10.72 13.30
C GLU A 241 -15.63 -10.43 14.02
N GLU A 242 -15.77 -10.97 15.23
CA GLU A 242 -16.88 -10.63 16.13
C GLU A 242 -16.55 -9.33 16.86
N CYS A 243 -17.27 -8.28 16.50
CA CYS A 243 -17.19 -7.00 17.17
C CYS A 243 -18.46 -6.72 17.98
N ASN A 244 -18.28 -6.23 19.21
CA ASN A 244 -19.37 -5.91 20.13
C ASN A 244 -19.88 -4.45 20.02
N ASP A 245 -19.25 -3.61 19.20
CA ASP A 245 -19.62 -2.20 19.03
C ASP A 245 -20.29 -1.94 17.67
N ASP A 246 -21.32 -1.08 17.67
CA ASP A 246 -22.11 -0.66 16.49
C ASP A 246 -21.30 0.09 15.41
N GLU A 247 -19.99 0.32 15.63
CA GLU A 247 -19.07 1.01 14.72
C GLU A 247 -18.01 0.09 14.09
N CYS A 248 -18.06 -1.22 14.35
CA CYS A 248 -17.13 -2.15 13.69
C CYS A 248 -17.68 -2.61 12.34
N ASP A 249 -17.07 -2.09 11.27
CA ASP A 249 -17.21 -2.61 9.92
C ASP A 249 -16.32 -3.87 9.79
N SER A 250 -16.74 -5.01 10.37
CA SER A 250 -16.02 -6.28 10.15
C SER A 250 -16.40 -6.88 8.80
N GLU A 251 -15.38 -7.14 7.99
CA GLU A 251 -15.53 -7.76 6.67
C GLU A 251 -15.22 -9.25 6.72
N VAL A 252 -15.85 -10.01 5.83
CA VAL A 252 -15.55 -11.43 5.65
C VAL A 252 -14.25 -11.55 4.86
N VAL A 253 -13.35 -12.39 5.33
CA VAL A 253 -12.12 -12.70 4.61
C VAL A 253 -12.11 -14.15 4.23
N ASP A 254 -11.80 -14.39 2.95
CA ASP A 254 -11.62 -15.73 2.42
C ASP A 254 -10.15 -16.08 2.13
N PHE A 255 -9.83 -17.31 2.51
CA PHE A 255 -8.57 -17.96 2.21
C PHE A 255 -8.84 -19.21 1.42
N THR A 256 -8.07 -19.42 0.35
CA THR A 256 -7.87 -20.78 -0.13
C THR A 256 -7.04 -21.54 0.88
N PHE A 257 -7.37 -22.81 1.14
CA PHE A 257 -6.63 -23.60 2.11
C PHE A 257 -6.23 -24.98 1.61
N GLU A 258 -5.08 -25.44 2.10
CA GLU A 258 -4.64 -26.82 2.00
C GLU A 258 -4.40 -27.37 3.41
N ILE A 259 -4.92 -28.58 3.68
CA ILE A 259 -4.82 -29.19 5.00
C ILE A 259 -4.30 -30.63 4.95
N SER A 260 -3.43 -30.93 5.91
CA SER A 260 -2.93 -32.26 6.23
C SER A 260 -3.19 -32.59 7.70
N SER A 261 -2.74 -33.75 8.18
CA SER A 261 -2.94 -34.15 9.57
C SER A 261 -2.24 -33.25 10.60
N THR A 262 -1.21 -32.51 10.18
CA THR A 262 -0.37 -31.70 11.08
C THR A 262 -0.03 -30.32 10.54
N GLY A 263 -0.51 -29.98 9.35
CA GLY A 263 -0.20 -28.72 8.68
C GLY A 263 -1.42 -28.14 7.98
N LEU A 264 -1.55 -26.82 8.05
CA LEU A 264 -2.57 -26.03 7.39
C LEU A 264 -1.85 -24.89 6.66
N SER A 265 -2.16 -24.69 5.38
CA SER A 265 -1.67 -23.56 4.60
C SER A 265 -2.87 -22.74 4.16
N LEU A 266 -2.82 -21.44 4.41
CA LEU A 266 -3.83 -20.47 3.99
C LEU A 266 -3.19 -19.53 2.96
N SER A 267 -3.90 -19.29 1.86
CA SER A 267 -3.45 -18.39 0.81
C SER A 267 -4.58 -17.44 0.43
N ASN A 268 -4.27 -16.15 0.39
CA ASN A 268 -5.16 -15.09 -0.03
C ASN A 268 -4.54 -14.36 -1.23
N TYR A 269 -5.40 -14.02 -2.19
CA TYR A 269 -5.06 -13.29 -3.40
C TYR A 269 -6.05 -12.13 -3.52
N GLN A 270 -5.53 -10.92 -3.72
CA GLN A 270 -6.34 -9.73 -3.88
C GLN A 270 -5.98 -9.03 -5.18
N ASP A 271 -6.94 -8.94 -6.11
CA ASP A 271 -6.80 -8.15 -7.33
C ASP A 271 -6.92 -6.66 -6.97
N MET A 272 -5.79 -5.97 -6.97
CA MET A 272 -5.74 -4.56 -6.61
C MET A 272 -6.26 -3.68 -7.74
N CYS A 273 -6.22 -4.14 -9.00
CA CYS A 273 -6.87 -3.39 -10.06
C CYS A 273 -8.39 -3.44 -9.95
N GLU A 274 -8.98 -4.59 -9.61
CA GLU A 274 -10.43 -4.65 -9.35
C GLU A 274 -10.83 -3.70 -8.21
N PHE A 275 -10.02 -3.64 -7.15
CA PHE A 275 -10.25 -2.75 -6.02
C PHE A 275 -10.17 -1.27 -6.41
N VAL A 276 -9.10 -0.85 -7.09
CA VAL A 276 -8.90 0.54 -7.51
C VAL A 276 -9.99 0.98 -8.50
N ASP A 277 -10.32 0.13 -9.47
CA ASP A 277 -11.35 0.44 -10.46
C ASP A 277 -12.75 0.51 -9.83
N ALA A 278 -13.04 -0.30 -8.80
CA ALA A 278 -14.29 -0.22 -8.05
C ALA A 278 -14.43 1.10 -7.28
N MET A 279 -13.31 1.69 -6.82
CA MET A 279 -13.30 2.94 -6.06
C MET A 279 -13.29 4.19 -6.96
N ALA A 280 -12.48 4.18 -8.02
CA ALA A 280 -12.16 5.36 -8.81
C ALA A 280 -12.70 5.30 -10.25
N GLY A 281 -13.27 4.17 -10.67
CA GLY A 281 -13.81 3.94 -12.00
C GLY A 281 -12.90 3.10 -12.90
N GLU A 282 -13.47 2.58 -13.99
CA GLU A 282 -12.76 1.72 -14.95
C GLU A 282 -11.50 2.42 -15.51
N GLY A 283 -10.36 1.71 -15.45
CA GLY A 283 -9.06 2.21 -15.94
C GLY A 283 -8.27 3.05 -14.93
N ALA A 284 -8.79 3.24 -13.71
CA ALA A 284 -8.07 3.97 -12.66
C ALA A 284 -6.82 3.23 -12.19
N CYS A 285 -6.81 1.89 -12.21
CA CYS A 285 -5.61 1.11 -11.88
C CYS A 285 -4.44 1.45 -12.82
N ASP A 286 -4.70 1.48 -14.13
CA ASP A 286 -3.67 1.75 -15.14
C ASP A 286 -3.13 3.18 -15.01
N LEU A 287 -4.01 4.15 -14.73
CA LEU A 287 -3.62 5.54 -14.43
C LEU A 287 -2.74 5.63 -13.18
N MET A 288 -3.15 5.00 -12.09
CA MET A 288 -2.36 4.97 -10.85
C MET A 288 -0.98 4.35 -11.08
N MET A 289 -0.90 3.22 -11.79
CA MET A 289 0.38 2.57 -12.08
C MET A 289 1.26 3.41 -13.02
N ASN A 290 0.66 4.19 -13.93
CA ASN A 290 1.38 5.14 -14.76
C ASN A 290 1.92 6.32 -13.95
N ASP A 291 1.10 6.92 -13.10
CA ASP A 291 1.45 8.11 -12.33
C ASP A 291 2.51 7.79 -11.25
N GLU A 292 2.35 6.69 -10.53
CA GLU A 292 3.23 6.34 -9.38
C GLU A 292 4.52 5.64 -9.82
N PHE A 293 4.44 4.77 -10.84
CA PHE A 293 5.55 3.88 -11.21
C PHE A 293 6.00 4.02 -12.66
N GLY A 294 5.38 4.91 -13.44
CA GLY A 294 5.74 5.09 -14.86
C GLY A 294 5.38 3.91 -15.75
N VAL A 295 4.50 3.02 -15.33
CA VAL A 295 4.02 1.90 -16.16
C VAL A 295 3.29 2.47 -17.36
N GLU A 296 3.70 2.07 -18.57
CA GLU A 296 3.08 2.53 -19.81
C GLU A 296 1.60 2.13 -19.86
N MET A 297 0.73 3.14 -20.02
CA MET A 297 -0.72 2.95 -20.13
C MET A 297 -1.08 1.85 -21.14
N GLY A 298 -1.95 0.93 -20.73
CA GLY A 298 -2.44 -0.19 -21.52
C GLY A 298 -1.49 -1.40 -21.55
N THR A 299 -0.35 -1.34 -20.85
CA THR A 299 0.58 -2.46 -20.77
C THR A 299 0.44 -3.29 -19.50
N LEU A 300 -0.25 -2.78 -18.48
CA LEU A 300 -0.54 -3.50 -17.24
C LEU A 300 -1.46 -4.69 -17.51
N GLU A 301 -1.00 -5.91 -17.20
CA GLU A 301 -1.82 -7.13 -17.26
C GLU A 301 -2.51 -7.44 -15.94
N GLY A 302 -1.88 -7.05 -14.83
CA GLY A 302 -2.42 -7.27 -13.50
C GLY A 302 -1.56 -6.65 -12.43
N PHE A 303 -2.21 -6.26 -11.35
CA PHE A 303 -1.61 -5.73 -10.13
C PHE A 303 -2.37 -6.33 -8.95
N TRP A 304 -1.67 -7.02 -8.06
CA TRP A 304 -2.31 -7.82 -7.02
C TRP A 304 -1.43 -7.97 -5.80
N MET A 305 -2.05 -8.35 -4.70
CA MET A 305 -1.37 -8.72 -3.46
C MET A 305 -1.58 -10.20 -3.19
N GLU A 306 -0.54 -10.88 -2.71
CA GLU A 306 -0.64 -12.25 -2.22
C GLU A 306 -0.19 -12.33 -0.77
N MET A 307 -0.87 -13.17 -0.01
CA MET A 307 -0.50 -13.54 1.35
C MET A 307 -0.60 -15.04 1.48
N ASN A 308 0.45 -15.66 2.04
CA ASN A 308 0.51 -17.08 2.32
C ASN A 308 0.98 -17.30 3.75
N VAL A 309 0.20 -18.08 4.51
CA VAL A 309 0.49 -18.39 5.91
C VAL A 309 0.49 -19.91 6.08
N SER A 310 1.53 -20.44 6.70
CA SER A 310 1.61 -21.85 7.05
C SER A 310 1.53 -22.03 8.55
N PHE A 311 0.76 -23.03 8.96
CA PHE A 311 0.54 -23.39 10.35
C PHE A 311 0.86 -24.86 10.59
N SER A 312 1.14 -25.19 11.84
CA SER A 312 1.24 -26.55 12.32
C SER A 312 0.44 -26.78 13.59
N THR A 313 0.08 -28.04 13.83
CA THR A 313 -0.55 -28.45 15.08
C THR A 313 0.19 -29.63 15.71
N MET A 314 0.20 -29.69 17.05
CA MET A 314 0.76 -30.80 17.80
C MET A 314 -0.25 -31.94 18.03
N GLN A 315 -1.55 -31.71 17.76
CA GLN A 315 -2.60 -32.72 17.86
C GLN A 315 -3.04 -33.11 16.45
N ALA A 316 -2.82 -34.36 16.04
CA ALA A 316 -3.19 -34.81 14.71
C ALA A 316 -4.70 -34.65 14.47
N SER A 317 -5.08 -33.83 13.48
CA SER A 317 -6.49 -33.68 13.12
C SER A 317 -7.00 -35.01 12.55
N LYS A 318 -8.14 -35.49 13.05
CA LYS A 318 -8.76 -36.72 12.54
C LYS A 318 -9.22 -36.47 11.11
N LYS A 319 -8.54 -37.08 10.15
CA LYS A 319 -8.90 -37.04 8.73
C LYS A 319 -10.34 -37.53 8.54
N SER A 320 -11.25 -36.69 8.07
CA SER A 320 -12.56 -37.12 7.61
C SER A 320 -12.77 -36.74 6.14
N VAL A 321 -13.26 -37.70 5.36
CA VAL A 321 -13.59 -37.52 3.93
C VAL A 321 -14.99 -36.92 3.86
N ASN A 322 -15.10 -35.70 3.32
CA ASN A 322 -16.38 -35.01 3.10
C ASN A 322 -17.09 -35.52 1.84
N LYS A 323 -18.43 -35.59 1.92
CA LYS A 323 -19.34 -35.71 0.77
C LYS A 323 -20.06 -34.37 0.61
N MET A 324 -19.93 -33.82 -0.60
CA MET A 324 -20.32 -32.48 -1.04
C MET A 324 -21.80 -32.12 -0.89
N HIS A 325 -22.03 -30.84 -0.56
CA HIS A 325 -23.18 -30.08 -1.05
C HIS A 325 -22.69 -28.83 -1.79
N ASN A 326 -22.64 -28.92 -3.12
CA ASN A 326 -22.37 -27.80 -4.01
C ASN A 326 -23.47 -26.75 -3.88
N LYS A 327 -23.14 -25.60 -3.28
CA LYS A 327 -23.76 -24.31 -3.65
C LYS A 327 -22.68 -23.48 -4.33
N ARG A 328 -22.97 -23.04 -5.56
CA ARG A 328 -22.16 -22.07 -6.30
C ARG A 328 -22.00 -20.81 -5.44
N SER A 329 -20.78 -20.47 -5.03
CA SER A 329 -20.47 -19.11 -4.58
C SER A 329 -20.36 -18.21 -5.83
N LYS A 330 -20.93 -17.02 -5.73
CA LYS A 330 -20.57 -15.91 -6.61
C LYS A 330 -19.34 -15.28 -5.96
N LEU A 331 -18.23 -15.22 -6.68
CA LEU A 331 -17.09 -14.38 -6.34
C LEU A 331 -17.56 -12.94 -6.18
N GLY A 332 -17.26 -12.35 -5.03
CA GLY A 332 -17.54 -10.96 -4.73
C GLY A 332 -16.65 -10.51 -3.58
N ASN A 333 -15.76 -9.59 -3.91
CA ASN A 333 -15.08 -8.55 -3.12
C ASN A 333 -14.48 -8.94 -1.77
N TYR A 334 -13.15 -8.83 -1.68
CA TYR A 334 -12.38 -8.88 -0.44
C TYR A 334 -11.57 -7.60 -0.27
N SER A 335 -11.64 -7.02 0.93
CA SER A 335 -10.63 -6.14 1.50
C SER A 335 -10.12 -6.80 2.78
N PHE A 336 -8.86 -6.55 3.15
CA PHE A 336 -8.39 -6.90 4.48
C PHE A 336 -7.42 -5.83 5.00
N ILE A 337 -7.65 -5.52 6.28
CA ILE A 337 -6.70 -5.12 7.33
C ILE A 337 -6.81 -3.64 7.70
N ASN A 338 -7.30 -3.47 8.93
CA ASN A 338 -7.25 -2.25 9.73
C ASN A 338 -5.86 -1.62 9.67
N GLY A 339 -5.74 -0.55 8.89
CA GLY A 339 -4.51 0.23 8.73
C GLY A 339 -4.69 1.40 7.76
N TYR A 340 -5.60 1.28 6.80
CA TYR A 340 -5.86 2.36 5.85
C TYR A 340 -7.01 3.27 6.32
N LYS A 341 -6.66 4.42 6.91
CA LYS A 341 -7.56 5.58 6.89
C LYS A 341 -7.35 6.30 5.56
N PRO A 342 -8.33 6.30 4.63
CA PRO A 342 -8.21 7.11 3.43
C PRO A 342 -8.03 8.59 3.81
N PRO A 343 -7.21 9.36 3.08
CA PRO A 343 -7.23 10.81 3.22
C PRO A 343 -8.68 11.28 2.98
N LYS A 344 -9.19 12.10 3.91
CA LYS A 344 -10.50 12.73 3.78
C LYS A 344 -10.60 13.39 2.41
N LYS A 345 -11.45 12.84 1.54
CA LYS A 345 -12.05 13.43 0.34
C LYS A 345 -11.28 14.63 -0.23
N PHE A 346 -10.61 14.44 -1.37
CA PHE A 346 -10.52 15.53 -2.33
C PHE A 346 -11.92 15.76 -2.90
N ASN A 347 -12.66 16.68 -2.27
CA ASN A 347 -13.64 17.46 -3.01
C ASN A 347 -12.84 18.37 -3.95
N ARG A 348 -12.79 18.03 -5.24
CA ARG A 348 -12.90 18.99 -6.33
C ARG A 348 -13.40 18.33 -7.59
#